data_AF-A0A026WVI1-F1
#
_entry.id   AF-A0A026WVI1-F1
#
_cell.length_a   1.000
_cell.length_b   1.000
_cell.length_c   1.000
_cell.angle_alpha   90.00
_cell.angle_beta   90.00
_cell.angle_gamma   90.00
#
_symmetry.space_group_name_H-M   'P 1'
#
loop_
_entity.id
_entity.type
_entity.pdbx_description
1 polymer ?
#
loop_
_entity_poly.entity_id
_entity_poly.type
_entity_poly.pdbx_seq_one_letter_code
_entity_poly.pdbx_strand_id
1 'polypeptide(L)' 'MENVPLQFRQNSWIQLDGCPSHYARQVRNWLDEHYAHRWIGRGGPVFWPPRSPDLTPLDFYLWATLKNKFTVQK' A
#
# COMPACT_ATOMS: atom_id res chain seq x y z
N MET A 1 2.86 -11.74 -4.62
CA MET A 1 4.17 -11.51 -3.98
C MET A 1 4.92 -12.80 -3.64
N GLU A 2 4.25 -13.95 -3.56
CA GLU A 2 4.87 -15.22 -3.14
C GLU A 2 5.98 -15.71 -4.08
N ASN A 3 5.85 -15.43 -5.39
CA ASN A 3 6.86 -15.77 -6.41
C ASN A 3 8.07 -14.81 -6.43
N VAL A 4 8.09 -13.77 -5.60
CA VAL A 4 9.25 -12.87 -5.45
C VAL A 4 10.12 -13.42 -4.32
N PRO A 5 11.42 -13.67 -4.55
CA PRO A 5 12.32 -14.12 -3.49
C PRO A 5 12.26 -13.21 -2.26
N LEU A 6 12.33 -13.79 -1.07
CA LEU A 6 12.17 -13.08 0.21
C LEU A 6 13.09 -11.87 0.32
N GLN A 7 14.36 -12.03 -0.09
CA GLN A 7 15.34 -10.95 -0.05
C GLN A 7 14.91 -9.72 -0.85
N PHE A 8 14.29 -9.90 -2.02
CA PHE A 8 13.78 -8.78 -2.82
C PHE A 8 12.55 -8.14 -2.17
N ARG A 9 11.66 -8.95 -1.58
CA ARG A 9 10.49 -8.41 -0.84
C ARG A 9 10.93 -7.58 0.35
N GLN A 10 11.83 -8.10 1.17
CA GLN A 10 12.31 -7.41 2.36
C GLN A 10 13.06 -6.12 2.01
N ASN A 11 13.74 -6.07 0.85
CA ASN A 11 14.41 -4.88 0.33
C ASN A 11 13.54 -3.97 -0.54
N SER A 12 12.24 -4.24 -0.67
CA SER A 12 11.32 -3.39 -1.41
C SER A 12 10.67 -2.33 -0.52
N TRP A 13 10.08 -1.31 -1.14
CA TRP A 13 9.17 -0.39 -0.48
C TRP A 13 7.73 -0.85 -0.66
N ILE A 14 6.93 -0.74 0.39
CA ILE A 14 5.48 -0.99 0.32
C ILE A 14 4.71 0.23 0.81
N GLN A 15 3.61 0.55 0.12
CA GLN A 15 2.70 1.62 0.51
C GLN A 15 1.32 1.02 0.76
N LEU A 16 0.75 1.33 1.92
CA LEU A 16 -0.60 0.93 2.31
C LEU A 16 -1.49 2.18 2.40
N ASP A 17 -2.75 2.02 2.02
CA ASP A 17 -3.73 3.08 2.20
C ASP A 17 -4.06 3.29 3.70
N GLY A 18 -4.82 4.35 3.99
CA GLY A 18 -5.26 4.65 5.36
C GLY A 18 -6.41 3.78 5.87
N CYS A 19 -6.75 2.64 5.23
CA CYS A 19 -7.87 1.81 5.62
C CYS A 19 -7.69 1.27 7.06
N PRO A 20 -8.74 1.24 7.89
CA PRO A 20 -8.63 0.77 9.28
C PRO A 20 -8.00 -0.63 9.45
N SER A 21 -8.21 -1.53 8.49
CA SER A 21 -7.60 -2.88 8.48
C SER A 21 -6.06 -2.82 8.42
N HIS A 22 -5.50 -1.82 7.75
CA HIS A 22 -4.05 -1.64 7.60
C HIS A 22 -3.41 -0.87 8.77
N TYR A 23 -4.21 -0.27 9.65
CA TYR A 23 -3.73 0.46 10.83
C TYR A 23 -3.51 -0.44 12.06
N ALA A 24 -4.03 -1.67 12.03
CA ALA A 24 -3.93 -2.60 13.15
C ALA A 24 -2.47 -2.77 13.61
N ARG A 25 -2.24 -2.79 14.94
CA ARG A 25 -0.88 -2.91 15.50
C ARG A 25 -0.14 -4.15 15.01
N GLN A 26 -0.84 -5.28 14.86
CA GLN A 26 -0.27 -6.51 14.34
C GLN A 26 0.27 -6.35 12.92
N VAL A 27 -0.45 -5.63 12.05
CA VAL A 27 -0.01 -5.32 10.69
C VAL A 27 1.26 -4.47 10.72
N ARG A 28 1.28 -3.43 11.56
CA ARG A 28 2.45 -2.53 11.70
C ARG A 28 3.69 -3.27 12.20
N ASN A 29 3.55 -4.11 13.22
CA ASN A 29 4.64 -4.93 13.73
C ASN A 29 5.20 -5.87 12.65
N TRP A 30 4.32 -6.53 11.90
CA TRP A 30 4.73 -7.41 10.80
C TRP A 30 5.50 -6.63 9.72
N LEU A 31 5.05 -5.41 9.38
CA LEU A 31 5.74 -4.56 8.41
C LEU A 31 7.10 -4.08 8.90
N ASP A 32 7.23 -3.72 10.18
CA ASP A 32 8.51 -3.33 10.76
C ASP A 32 9.52 -4.49 10.72
N GLU A 33 9.08 -5.71 11.05
CA GLU A 33 9.91 -6.92 10.99
C GLU A 33 10.35 -7.29 9.56
N HIS A 34 9.46 -7.13 8.57
CA HIS A 34 9.70 -7.65 7.22
C HIS A 34 10.23 -6.61 6.24
N TYR A 35 10.01 -5.32 6.47
CA TYR A 35 10.41 -4.25 5.55
C TYR A 35 11.45 -3.29 6.15
N ALA A 36 11.90 -3.51 7.39
CA ALA A 36 12.97 -2.72 8.03
C ALA A 36 12.74 -1.21 7.88
N HIS A 37 11.54 -0.77 8.23
CA HIS A 37 11.05 0.61 8.10
C HIS A 37 10.83 1.17 6.68
N ARG A 38 10.92 0.34 5.64
CA ARG A 38 10.63 0.74 4.24
C ARG A 38 9.16 0.55 3.89
N TRP A 39 8.29 1.10 4.72
CA TRP A 39 6.86 1.06 4.46
C TRP A 39 6.18 2.39 4.77
N ILE A 40 5.21 2.74 3.94
CA ILE A 40 4.48 3.99 3.98
C ILE A 40 3.04 3.68 4.38
N GLY A 41 2.55 4.34 5.42
CA GLY A 41 1.20 4.10 5.89
C GLY A 41 0.88 4.84 7.18
N ARG A 42 -0.39 4.72 7.61
CA ARG A 42 -0.86 5.40 8.82
C ARG A 42 -0.16 4.83 10.06
N GLY A 43 0.56 5.67 10.80
CA GLY A 43 1.28 5.26 12.01
C GLY A 43 2.50 4.38 11.74
N GLY A 44 3.01 4.41 10.51
CA GLY A 44 4.28 3.79 10.11
C GLY A 44 5.47 4.76 10.17
N PRO A 45 6.65 4.28 9.76
CA PRO A 45 7.90 5.04 9.79
C PRO A 45 7.88 6.20 8.79
N VAL A 46 7.22 6.03 7.65
CA VAL A 46 6.88 7.12 6.74
C VAL A 46 5.40 7.42 6.88
N PHE A 47 5.09 8.56 7.49
CA PHE A 47 3.72 8.98 7.74
C PHE A 47 2.95 9.17 6.43
N TRP A 48 1.75 8.59 6.38
CA TRP A 48 0.80 8.81 5.30
C TRP A 48 -0.51 9.39 5.84
N PRO A 49 -1.02 10.47 5.24
CA PRO A 49 -2.27 11.07 5.68
C PRO A 49 -3.47 10.11 5.48
N PRO A 50 -4.44 10.11 6.41
CA PRO A 50 -5.65 9.33 6.27
C PRO A 50 -6.52 9.88 5.14
N ARG A 51 -7.14 8.99 4.34
CA ARG A 51 -8.07 9.32 3.24
C ARG A 51 -7.46 10.16 2.12
N SER A 52 -6.26 9.80 1.68
CA SER A 52 -5.58 10.42 0.52
C SER A 52 -5.51 9.47 -0.69
N PRO A 53 -6.64 9.13 -1.33
CA PRO A 53 -6.67 8.29 -2.53
C PRO A 53 -5.99 8.97 -3.73
N ASP A 54 -5.89 10.29 -3.72
CA ASP A 54 -5.16 11.11 -4.69
C ASP A 54 -3.64 10.84 -4.67
N LEU A 55 -3.12 10.35 -3.54
CA LEU A 55 -1.69 10.10 -3.35
C LEU A 55 -1.33 8.61 -3.50
N THR A 56 -2.30 7.71 -3.51
CA THR A 56 -2.06 6.26 -3.65
C THR A 56 -2.10 5.90 -5.13
N PRO A 57 -0.98 5.44 -5.75
CA PRO A 57 -0.95 5.08 -7.18
C PRO A 57 -2.03 4.05 -7.59
N LEU A 58 -2.37 3.16 -6.66
CA LEU A 58 -3.44 2.18 -6.86
C LEU A 58 -4.80 2.86 -7.03
N ASP A 59 -5.09 3.88 -6.23
CA ASP A 59 -6.39 4.58 -6.21
C ASP A 59 -6.53 5.60 -7.33
N PHE A 60 -5.54 6.48 -7.52
CA PHE A 60 -5.65 7.53 -8.53
C PHE A 60 -5.38 7.05 -9.97
N TYR A 61 -4.50 6.04 -10.16
CA TYR A 61 -4.14 5.59 -11.51
C TYR A 61 -4.78 4.26 -11.86
N LEU A 62 -4.49 3.18 -11.12
CA LEU A 62 -4.96 1.86 -11.50
C LEU A 62 -6.50 1.78 -11.45
N TRP A 63 -7.09 2.11 -10.30
CA TRP A 63 -8.54 2.04 -10.13
C TRP A 63 -9.27 3.03 -11.05
N ALA A 64 -8.75 4.23 -11.25
CA ALA A 64 -9.31 5.18 -12.23
C ALA A 64 -9.27 4.61 -13.66
N THR A 65 -8.15 4.02 -14.06
CA THR A 65 -7.98 3.43 -15.40
C THR A 65 -8.91 2.24 -15.60
N LEU A 66 -9.02 1.35 -14.61
CA LEU A 66 -9.91 0.20 -14.66
C LEU A 66 -11.37 0.65 -14.76
N LYS A 67 -11.80 1.61 -13.93
CA LYS A 67 -13.14 2.19 -14.03
C LYS A 67 -13.39 2.74 -15.43
N ASN A 68 -12.48 3.53 -15.99
CA ASN A 68 -12.65 4.06 -17.34
C ASN A 68 -12.77 2.95 -18.40
N LYS A 69 -11.92 1.93 -18.35
CA LYS A 69 -11.95 0.82 -19.32
C LYS A 69 -13.25 0.00 -19.25
N PHE A 70 -13.80 -0.23 -18.06
CA PHE A 70 -15.00 -1.06 -17.90
C PHE A 70 -16.31 -0.26 -17.90
N THR A 71 -16.25 1.05 -17.64
CA THR A 71 -17.43 1.93 -17.60
C THR A 71 -17.72 2.59 -18.95
N VAL A 72 -16.71 2.69 -19.83
CA VAL A 72 -16.86 3.25 -21.20
C VAL A 72 -17.26 2.18 -22.23
N GLN A 73 -17.50 0.93 -21.83
CA GLN A 73 -18.11 -0.10 -22.68
C GLN A 73 -19.64 -0.19 -22.54
N LYS A 74 -20.32 0.95 -22.37
CA LYS A 74 -21.77 1.06 -22.56
C LYS A 74 -22.07 1.90 -23.78
#